data_AF-A0A7C1KJ56-F1
#
_entry.id   AF-A0A7C1KJ56-F1
#
_cell.length_a   1.000
_cell.length_b   1.000
_cell.length_c   1.000
_cell.angle_alpha   90.00
_cell.angle_beta   90.00
_cell.angle_gamma   90.00
#
_symmetry.space_group_name_H-M   'P 1'
#
loop_
_entity.id
_entity.type
_entity.pdbx_description
1 polymer ?
#
loop_
_entity_poly.entity_id
_entity_poly.type
_entity_poly.pdbx_seq_one_letter_code
_entity_poly.pdbx_strand_id
1 'polypeptide(L)'
;MMRRLRYILASGERARGADAIFYLHEIYESTLMKRGMPYRIAHDAALERYGVSAYSVYHPEVIRANPGRFNINWYDFWEEMARRGIKP
;
A
#
# COMPACT_ATOMS: atom_id res chain seq x y z
N MET A 1 8.38 -2.31 3.99
CA MET A 1 8.25 -2.01 2.54
C MET A 1 9.61 -1.70 1.89
N MET A 2 10.41 -0.70 2.30
CA MET A 2 11.68 -0.33 1.61
C MET A 2 12.66 -1.46 1.20
N ARG A 3 12.79 -2.53 2.00
CA ARG A 3 13.59 -3.71 1.60
C ARG A 3 13.07 -4.35 0.31
N ARG A 4 11.75 -4.45 0.14
CA ARG A 4 11.09 -4.99 -1.06
C ARG A 4 11.33 -4.07 -2.26
N LEU A 5 11.18 -2.76 -2.11
CA LEU A 5 11.50 -1.80 -3.17
C LEU A 5 12.93 -1.97 -3.68
N ARG A 6 13.91 -2.04 -2.77
CA ARG A 6 15.32 -2.23 -3.14
C ARG A 6 15.53 -3.54 -3.89
N TYR A 7 14.89 -4.62 -3.46
CA TYR A 7 14.96 -5.90 -4.15
C TYR A 7 14.37 -5.83 -5.57
N ILE A 8 13.16 -5.28 -5.71
CA ILE A 8 12.48 -5.11 -7.01
C ILE A 8 13.33 -4.27 -7.97
N LEU A 9 13.89 -3.16 -7.49
CA LEU A 9 14.74 -2.30 -8.31
C LEU A 9 16.06 -3.00 -8.68
N ALA A 10 16.66 -3.76 -7.77
CA ALA A 10 17.89 -4.50 -8.01
C ALA A 10 17.70 -5.68 -8.99
N SER A 11 16.51 -6.27 -9.05
CA SER A 11 16.18 -7.32 -10.02
C SER A 11 15.81 -6.77 -11.41
N GLY A 12 15.75 -5.44 -11.58
CA GLY A 12 15.32 -4.81 -12.83
C GLY A 12 13.81 -4.93 -13.09
N GLU A 13 13.04 -5.35 -12.09
CA GLU A 13 11.61 -5.48 -12.18
C GLU A 13 10.89 -4.16 -11.87
N ARG A 14 9.62 -4.08 -12.25
CA ARG A 14 8.73 -2.99 -11.86
C ARG A 14 7.94 -3.42 -10.63
N ALA A 15 7.75 -2.50 -9.68
CA ALA A 15 6.80 -2.69 -8.60
C ALA A 15 5.40 -2.91 -9.18
N ARG A 16 4.64 -3.84 -8.59
CA ARG A 16 3.27 -4.21 -8.96
C ARG A 16 2.45 -4.41 -7.68
N GLY A 17 1.13 -4.53 -7.83
CA GLY A 17 0.23 -4.82 -6.70
C GLY A 17 0.40 -3.84 -5.54
N ALA A 18 0.32 -4.35 -4.32
CA ALA A 18 0.52 -3.65 -3.05
C ALA A 18 1.86 -2.91 -2.97
N ASP A 19 2.94 -3.44 -3.55
CA ASP A 19 4.22 -2.71 -3.57
C ASP A 19 4.07 -1.42 -4.38
N ALA A 20 3.51 -1.48 -5.59
CA ALA A 20 3.27 -0.27 -6.40
C ALA A 20 2.30 0.69 -5.73
N ILE A 21 1.18 0.17 -5.20
CA ILE A 21 0.16 0.96 -4.51
C ILE A 21 0.81 1.70 -3.33
N PHE A 22 1.55 1.01 -2.48
CA PHE A 22 2.23 1.61 -1.34
C PHE A 22 3.14 2.76 -1.76
N TYR A 23 4.10 2.53 -2.67
CA TYR A 23 5.07 3.58 -2.98
C TYR A 23 4.44 4.78 -3.70
N LEU A 24 3.48 4.56 -4.60
CA LEU A 24 2.80 5.64 -5.29
C LEU A 24 1.88 6.44 -4.35
N HIS A 25 1.18 5.75 -3.43
CA HIS A 25 0.39 6.36 -2.36
C HIS A 25 1.26 7.28 -1.50
N GLU A 26 2.32 6.74 -0.92
CA GLU A 26 3.20 7.46 0.01
C GLU A 26 3.88 8.68 -0.65
N ILE A 27 4.32 8.54 -1.92
CA ILE A 27 4.93 9.66 -2.66
C ILE A 27 3.91 10.79 -2.88
N TYR A 28 2.68 10.45 -3.29
CA TYR A 28 1.66 11.46 -3.56
C TYR A 28 1.16 12.12 -2.27
N GLU A 29 0.87 11.32 -1.24
CA GLU A 29 0.49 11.81 0.10
C GLU A 29 1.55 12.77 0.65
N SER A 30 2.82 12.36 0.64
CA SER A 30 3.94 13.20 1.09
C SER A 30 4.06 14.49 0.27
N THR A 31 3.81 14.42 -1.05
CA THR A 31 3.83 15.60 -1.93
C THR A 31 2.73 16.59 -1.56
N LEU A 32 1.53 16.12 -1.27
CA LEU A 32 0.41 16.97 -0.83
C LEU A 32 0.68 17.57 0.55
N MET A 33 1.19 16.78 1.49
CA MET A 33 1.57 17.26 2.82
C MET A 33 2.62 18.36 2.76
N LYS A 34 3.64 18.22 1.90
CA LYS A 34 4.66 19.26 1.66
C LYS A 34 4.08 20.55 1.10
N ARG A 35 2.90 20.50 0.47
CA ARG A 35 2.15 21.66 -0.03
C ARG A 35 1.18 22.24 1.01
N GLY A 36 1.25 21.78 2.26
CA GLY A 36 0.44 22.28 3.37
C GLY A 36 -0.87 21.54 3.59
N MET A 37 -1.13 20.45 2.87
CA MET A 37 -2.34 19.65 3.09
C MET A 37 -2.23 18.82 4.39
N PRO A 38 -3.27 18.79 5.25
CA PRO A 38 -3.26 17.93 6.43
C PRO A 38 -3.20 16.44 6.06
N TYR A 39 -2.52 15.64 6.88
CA TYR A 39 -2.30 14.20 6.65
C TYR A 39 -3.57 13.46 6.21
N ARG A 40 -4.68 13.60 6.95
CA ARG A 40 -5.92 12.87 6.64
C ARG A 40 -6.45 13.20 5.24
N ILE A 41 -6.43 14.47 4.85
CA ILE A 41 -6.91 14.91 3.53
C ILE A 41 -5.95 14.43 2.43
N ALA A 42 -4.64 14.48 2.68
CA ALA A 42 -3.64 13.96 1.74
C ALA A 42 -3.75 12.45 1.56
N HIS A 43 -4.03 11.72 2.64
CA HIS A 43 -4.22 10.27 2.65
C HIS A 43 -5.43 9.88 1.80
N ASP A 44 -6.58 10.49 2.08
CA ASP A 44 -7.83 10.22 1.35
C ASP A 44 -7.67 10.58 -0.14
N ALA A 45 -7.01 11.71 -0.45
CA ALA A 45 -6.73 12.11 -1.82
C ALA A 45 -5.77 11.15 -2.55
N ALA A 46 -4.82 10.53 -1.86
CA ALA A 46 -3.93 9.54 -2.45
C ALA A 46 -4.65 8.24 -2.78
N LEU A 47 -5.54 7.77 -1.90
CA LEU A 47 -6.39 6.62 -2.18
C LEU A 47 -7.29 6.87 -3.39
N GLU A 48 -7.94 8.03 -3.44
CA GLU A 48 -8.79 8.44 -4.57
C GLU A 48 -8.00 8.55 -5.87
N ARG A 49 -6.83 9.19 -5.85
CA ARG A 49 -6.00 9.43 -7.03
C ARG A 49 -5.63 8.14 -7.77
N TYR A 50 -5.43 7.04 -7.03
CA TYR A 50 -5.07 5.75 -7.61
C TYR A 50 -6.24 4.76 -7.66
N GLY A 51 -7.42 5.13 -7.17
CA GLY A 51 -8.60 4.27 -7.15
C GLY A 51 -8.39 3.00 -6.33
N VAL A 52 -7.64 3.10 -5.22
CA VAL A 52 -7.25 1.95 -4.39
C VAL A 52 -7.93 1.96 -3.03
N SER A 53 -8.15 0.77 -2.47
CA SER A 53 -8.66 0.62 -1.11
C SER A 53 -7.55 0.82 -0.08
N ALA A 54 -7.86 1.42 1.07
CA ALA A 54 -6.94 1.51 2.20
C ALA A 54 -6.41 0.13 2.64
N TYR A 55 -7.19 -0.93 2.47
CA TYR A 55 -6.77 -2.31 2.78
C TYR A 55 -5.68 -2.83 1.84
N SER A 56 -5.57 -2.29 0.61
CA SER A 56 -4.60 -2.71 -0.40
C SER A 56 -3.23 -2.03 -0.28
N VAL A 57 -3.11 -0.99 0.55
CA VAL A 57 -1.88 -0.21 0.71
C VAL A 57 -0.77 -1.04 1.34
N TYR A 58 -1.08 -1.88 2.33
CA TYR A 58 -0.08 -2.71 3.00
C TYR A 58 -0.07 -4.14 2.47
N HIS A 59 1.11 -4.60 2.05
CA HIS A 59 1.33 -5.97 1.63
C HIS A 59 1.04 -6.97 2.79
N PRO A 60 0.52 -8.19 2.53
CA PRO A 60 0.18 -9.18 3.57
C PRO A 60 1.31 -9.53 4.52
N GLU A 61 2.56 -9.51 4.05
CA GLU A 61 3.74 -9.71 4.90
C GLU A 61 3.88 -8.62 5.97
N VAL A 62 3.57 -7.35 5.66
CA VAL A 62 3.62 -6.25 6.63
C VAL A 62 2.52 -6.41 7.65
N ILE A 63 1.33 -6.79 7.20
CA ILE A 63 0.17 -7.04 8.06
C ILE A 63 0.49 -8.16 9.06
N ARG A 64 0.97 -9.31 8.56
CA ARG A 64 1.38 -10.45 9.40
C ARG A 64 2.54 -10.14 10.35
N ALA A 65 3.47 -9.28 9.94
CA ALA A 65 4.59 -8.87 10.79
C ALA A 65 4.21 -7.87 11.90
N ASN A 66 3.00 -7.27 11.85
CA ASN A 66 2.58 -6.24 12.79
C ASN A 66 1.13 -6.47 13.27
N PRO A 67 0.82 -7.61 13.90
CA PRO A 67 -0.57 -7.99 14.25
C PRO A 67 -1.27 -7.01 15.20
N GLY A 68 -0.53 -6.23 16.00
CA GLY A 68 -1.13 -5.19 16.86
C GLY A 68 -1.53 -3.90 16.13
N ARG A 69 -1.20 -3.76 14.84
CA ARG A 69 -1.48 -2.55 14.04
C ARG A 69 -2.62 -2.73 13.03
N PHE A 70 -3.04 -3.97 12.80
CA PHE A 70 -4.03 -4.32 11.79
C PHE A 70 -5.11 -5.21 12.41
N ASN A 71 -6.37 -4.89 12.15
CA ASN A 71 -7.48 -5.74 12.57
C ASN A 71 -7.82 -6.79 11.49
N ILE A 72 -8.79 -7.66 11.80
CA ILE A 72 -9.19 -8.78 10.94
C ILE A 72 -9.54 -8.37 9.51
N ASN A 73 -10.09 -7.17 9.30
CA ASN A 73 -10.51 -6.72 7.97
C ASN A 73 -9.36 -6.62 6.97
N TRP A 74 -8.14 -6.31 7.43
CA TRP A 74 -6.94 -6.31 6.57
C TRP A 74 -6.54 -7.73 6.14
N TYR A 75 -6.71 -8.72 7.01
CA TYR A 75 -6.44 -10.11 6.69
C TYR A 75 -7.49 -10.64 5.71
N ASP A 76 -8.77 -10.42 6.02
CA ASP A 76 -9.90 -10.86 5.20
C ASP A 76 -9.85 -10.28 3.79
N PHE A 77 -9.47 -9.00 3.65
CA PHE A 77 -9.26 -8.36 2.36
C PHE A 77 -8.28 -9.17 1.48
N TRP A 78 -7.12 -9.53 2.03
CA TRP A 78 -6.10 -10.24 1.27
C TRP A 78 -6.43 -11.71 1.04
N GLU A 79 -7.13 -12.37 1.96
CA GLU A 79 -7.69 -13.69 1.71
C GLU A 79 -8.68 -13.66 0.55
N GLU A 80 -9.56 -12.67 0.51
CA GLU A 80 -10.54 -12.52 -0.57
C GLU A 80 -9.87 -12.20 -1.92
N MET A 81 -8.86 -11.32 -1.94
CA MET A 81 -8.08 -11.07 -3.16
C MET A 81 -7.41 -12.35 -3.67
N ALA A 82 -6.85 -13.17 -2.76
CA ALA A 82 -6.24 -14.45 -3.12
C ALA A 82 -7.26 -15.44 -3.69
N ARG A 83 -8.47 -15.54 -3.10
CA ARG A 83 -9.58 -16.35 -3.65
C ARG A 83 -9.95 -15.94 -5.07
N ARG A 84 -9.81 -14.65 -5.40
CA ARG A 84 -10.05 -14.09 -6.74
C ARG A 84 -8.84 -14.22 -7.68
N GLY A 85 -7.75 -14.86 -7.26
CA GLY A 85 -6.52 -14.99 -8.04
C GLY A 85 -5.69 -13.70 -8.15
N ILE A 86 -6.01 -12.69 -7.35
CA ILE A 86 -5.30 -11.41 -7.32
C ILE A 86 -4.12 -11.55 -6.34
N LYS A 87 -2.92 -11.27 -6.85
CA LYS A 87 -1.70 -11.26 -6.03
C LYS A 87 -1.44 -9.87 -5.46
N PRO A 88 -0.85 -9.78 -4.26
CA PRO A 88 -0.33 -8.54 -3.72
C PRO A 88 0.80 -7.96 -4.56
#